data_AF-A0A9W7C4T0-F1
#
_entry.id   AF-A0A9W7C4T0-F1
#
_cell.length_a   1.000
_cell.length_b   1.000
_cell.length_c   1.000
_cell.angle_alpha   90.00
_cell.angle_beta   90.00
_cell.angle_gamma   90.00
#
_symmetry.space_group_name_H-M   'P 1'
#
loop_
_entity.id
_entity.type
_entity.pdbx_description
1 polymer ?
#
loop_
_entity_poly.entity_id
_entity_poly.type
_entity_poly.pdbx_seq_one_letter_code
_entity_poly.pdbx_strand_id
1 'polypeptide(L)'
;MPRSESKDSDEDENLALELNSNSEQNYGLSPLLGSFAEFCQSDAFDSQLLSFQHANAHSFKNADLEGEQSLEFTRLHEEYIEMIDTMMQTFCERQGITVEELFKEIAEFQDSETMQSFLPAVIGNCEYSHFARQMKAAATEDEAFDFAEQVEQEADEFNLSGIYRADNDSFDINGWNEYLSATKMPWMFRKLFLKAARTIKDVVIEHNPEQEFLFFRFRVNFFGTSDQTYILDGKPRNVTGSKKPWVITGSAYPERKEVSVRMDPHPSLGEGGFIIHKFTEDVDEEDRKVCVWEQQLVDPENDKDIVNTMRFVTDSGSEKGRK
;
A
#
# COMPACT_ATOMS: atom_id res chain seq x y z
N MET A 1 30.62 2.02 -35.20
CA MET A 1 30.53 1.40 -33.86
C MET A 1 29.23 0.62 -33.82
N PRO A 2 29.23 -0.68 -33.48
CA PRO A 2 28.00 -1.44 -33.38
C PRO A 2 27.23 -0.97 -32.13
N ARG A 3 25.95 -0.61 -32.30
CA ARG A 3 25.03 -0.39 -31.19
C ARG A 3 24.85 -1.71 -30.47
N SER A 4 25.11 -1.73 -29.16
CA SER A 4 24.75 -2.85 -28.30
C SER A 4 23.23 -2.89 -28.20
N GLU A 5 22.62 -3.94 -28.76
CA GLU A 5 21.23 -4.29 -28.47
C GLU A 5 21.16 -4.71 -26.99
N SER A 6 20.33 -4.00 -26.21
CA SER A 6 20.08 -4.23 -24.79
C SER A 6 19.32 -5.55 -24.63
N LYS A 7 19.87 -6.46 -23.81
CA LYS A 7 19.26 -7.76 -23.48
C LYS A 7 18.19 -7.68 -22.37
N ASP A 8 17.93 -6.49 -21.84
CA ASP A 8 17.09 -6.32 -20.66
C ASP A 8 15.58 -6.45 -20.97
N SER A 9 15.16 -6.31 -22.24
CA SER A 9 13.73 -6.39 -22.61
C SER A 9 13.12 -7.79 -22.49
N ASP A 10 13.93 -8.85 -22.64
CA ASP A 10 13.43 -10.23 -22.66
C ASP A 10 13.23 -10.80 -21.25
N GLU A 11 13.88 -10.24 -20.21
CA GLU A 11 13.67 -10.65 -18.81
C GLU A 11 12.41 -10.00 -18.21
N ASP A 12 12.12 -8.76 -18.59
CA ASP A 12 10.95 -7.99 -18.14
C ASP A 12 9.64 -8.60 -18.66
N GLU A 13 9.61 -8.98 -19.94
CA GLU A 13 8.45 -9.63 -20.54
C GLU A 13 8.23 -11.01 -19.91
N ASN A 14 9.30 -11.74 -19.56
CA ASN A 14 9.20 -13.02 -18.86
C ASN A 14 8.69 -12.88 -17.42
N LEU A 15 9.10 -11.89 -16.62
CA LEU A 15 8.56 -11.73 -15.26
C LEU A 15 7.09 -11.27 -15.27
N ALA A 16 6.72 -10.37 -16.19
CA ALA A 16 5.34 -9.94 -16.38
C ALA A 16 4.44 -11.09 -16.89
N LEU A 17 4.95 -11.90 -17.82
CA LEU A 17 4.31 -13.14 -18.26
C LEU A 17 4.23 -14.15 -17.13
N GLU A 18 5.26 -14.35 -16.31
CA GLU A 18 5.27 -15.28 -15.18
C GLU A 18 4.20 -14.94 -14.13
N LEU A 19 3.99 -13.66 -13.85
CA LEU A 19 2.95 -13.20 -12.93
C LEU A 19 1.54 -13.24 -13.53
N ASN A 20 1.41 -13.18 -14.86
CA ASN A 20 0.11 -13.24 -15.56
C ASN A 20 -0.27 -14.66 -16.04
N SER A 21 0.70 -15.59 -16.15
CA SER A 21 0.50 -16.89 -16.82
C SER A 21 0.40 -18.10 -15.90
N ASN A 22 0.56 -17.99 -14.57
CA ASN A 22 0.60 -19.18 -13.72
C ASN A 22 -0.14 -19.03 -12.39
N SER A 23 -1.34 -19.61 -12.35
CA SER A 23 -1.92 -20.25 -11.15
C SER A 23 -1.12 -21.49 -10.68
N GLU A 24 0.05 -21.78 -11.26
CA GLU A 24 0.88 -22.96 -10.99
C GLU A 24 2.36 -22.65 -10.66
N GLN A 25 2.73 -21.40 -10.34
CA GLN A 25 4.05 -21.15 -9.76
C GLN A 25 4.05 -21.52 -8.28
N ASN A 26 4.51 -22.73 -8.00
CA ASN A 26 4.59 -23.32 -6.67
C ASN A 26 5.59 -22.51 -5.81
N TYR A 27 5.08 -21.56 -5.03
CA TYR A 27 5.84 -20.53 -4.29
C TYR A 27 6.71 -21.08 -3.13
N GLY A 28 7.09 -22.36 -3.17
CA GLY A 28 7.57 -23.09 -2.00
C GLY A 28 6.54 -23.20 -0.87
N LEU A 29 5.35 -22.62 -1.06
CA LEU A 29 4.17 -22.82 -0.24
C LEU A 29 3.57 -24.16 -0.61
N SER A 30 2.92 -24.80 0.35
CA SER A 30 1.98 -25.84 -0.03
C SER A 30 0.86 -25.24 -0.89
N PRO A 31 0.29 -26.02 -1.83
CA PRO A 31 -0.83 -25.55 -2.65
C PRO A 31 -1.96 -24.93 -1.83
N LEU A 32 -2.21 -25.46 -0.64
CA LEU A 32 -3.21 -24.94 0.29
C LEU A 32 -2.91 -23.50 0.73
N LEU A 33 -1.68 -23.21 1.16
CA LEU A 33 -1.27 -21.87 1.60
C LEU A 33 -1.27 -20.87 0.44
N GLY A 34 -0.89 -21.31 -0.76
CA GLY A 34 -1.01 -20.52 -1.97
C GLY A 34 -2.47 -20.11 -2.23
N SER A 35 -3.39 -21.07 -2.23
CA SER A 35 -4.82 -20.80 -2.40
C SER A 35 -5.41 -19.94 -1.29
N PHE A 36 -4.95 -20.09 -0.04
CA PHE A 36 -5.40 -19.25 1.07
C PHE A 36 -4.94 -17.80 0.89
N ALA A 37 -3.68 -17.58 0.51
CA ALA A 37 -3.17 -16.23 0.25
C ALA A 37 -3.90 -15.57 -0.93
N GLU A 38 -4.26 -16.33 -1.97
CA GLU A 38 -5.09 -15.84 -3.07
C GLU A 38 -6.51 -15.49 -2.64
N PHE A 39 -7.11 -16.31 -1.78
CA PHE A 39 -8.43 -16.04 -1.20
C PHE A 39 -8.44 -14.71 -0.43
N CYS A 40 -7.46 -14.49 0.45
CA CYS A 40 -7.33 -13.27 1.22
C CYS A 40 -7.14 -11.99 0.38
N GLN A 41 -6.60 -12.12 -0.83
CA GLN A 41 -6.43 -11.00 -1.79
C GLN A 41 -7.58 -10.88 -2.81
N SER A 42 -8.56 -11.78 -2.75
CA SER A 42 -9.65 -11.80 -3.73
C SER A 42 -10.59 -10.61 -3.54
N ASP A 43 -11.18 -10.13 -4.65
CA ASP A 43 -12.20 -9.07 -4.61
C ASP A 43 -13.40 -9.46 -3.73
N ALA A 44 -13.73 -10.75 -3.64
CA ALA A 44 -14.80 -11.24 -2.78
C ALA A 44 -14.47 -11.06 -1.29
N PHE A 45 -13.22 -11.27 -0.90
CA PHE A 45 -12.75 -11.04 0.47
C PHE A 45 -12.77 -9.54 0.78
N ASP A 46 -12.14 -8.74 -0.08
CA ASP A 46 -12.07 -7.28 0.05
C ASP A 46 -13.47 -6.64 0.12
N SER A 47 -14.39 -7.05 -0.76
CA SER A 47 -15.76 -6.51 -0.80
C SER A 47 -16.53 -6.73 0.50
N GLN A 48 -16.31 -7.85 1.21
CA GLN A 48 -16.95 -8.07 2.51
C GLN A 48 -16.37 -7.15 3.58
N LEU A 49 -15.04 -6.96 3.60
CA LEU A 49 -14.39 -6.03 4.51
C LEU A 49 -14.90 -4.59 4.30
N LEU A 50 -14.96 -4.14 3.04
CA LEU A 50 -15.48 -2.80 2.71
C LEU A 50 -16.95 -2.66 3.08
N SER A 51 -17.77 -3.66 2.81
CA SER A 51 -19.19 -3.64 3.18
C SER A 51 -19.36 -3.48 4.68
N PHE A 52 -18.54 -4.17 5.48
CA PHE A 52 -18.53 -4.02 6.93
C PHE A 52 -18.08 -2.60 7.35
N GLN A 53 -17.00 -2.10 6.76
CA GLN A 53 -16.47 -0.77 7.05
C GLN A 53 -17.50 0.32 6.73
N HIS A 54 -18.08 0.32 5.52
CA HIS A 54 -19.09 1.30 5.11
C HIS A 54 -20.30 1.31 6.06
N ALA A 55 -20.73 0.15 6.54
CA ALA A 55 -21.86 0.06 7.45
C ALA A 55 -21.56 0.61 8.86
N ASN A 56 -20.33 0.50 9.34
CA ASN A 56 -20.00 0.66 10.77
C ASN A 56 -19.00 1.79 11.08
N ALA A 57 -18.28 2.31 10.08
CA ALA A 57 -17.18 3.26 10.25
C ALA A 57 -17.61 4.60 10.83
N HIS A 58 -18.86 5.02 10.61
CA HIS A 58 -19.38 6.32 11.08
C HIS A 58 -19.13 6.58 12.59
N SER A 59 -19.12 5.54 13.43
CA SER A 59 -18.85 5.64 14.87
C SER A 59 -17.41 6.03 15.21
N PHE A 60 -16.47 5.80 14.28
CA PHE A 60 -15.06 6.13 14.40
C PHE A 60 -14.72 7.56 13.93
N LYS A 61 -15.71 8.31 13.43
CA LYS A 61 -15.52 9.69 13.01
C LYS A 61 -15.07 10.53 14.21
N ASN A 62 -13.91 11.17 14.11
CA ASN A 62 -13.23 11.91 15.18
C ASN A 62 -12.74 11.07 16.37
N ALA A 63 -12.65 9.74 16.25
CA ALA A 63 -12.11 8.90 17.32
C ALA A 63 -10.62 9.23 17.59
N ASP A 64 -10.27 9.43 18.87
CA ASP A 64 -8.88 9.50 19.31
C ASP A 64 -8.40 8.08 19.63
N LEU A 65 -7.64 7.46 18.72
CA LEU A 65 -7.20 6.06 18.84
C LEU A 65 -6.11 5.83 19.89
N GLU A 66 -5.49 6.90 20.40
CA GLU A 66 -4.50 6.83 21.47
C GLU A 66 -5.13 7.02 22.87
N GLY A 67 -6.40 7.48 22.90
CA GLY A 67 -7.18 7.72 24.11
C GLY A 67 -8.03 6.54 24.57
N GLU A 68 -8.93 6.82 25.50
CA GLU A 68 -9.95 5.86 25.93
C GLU A 68 -10.95 5.60 24.77
N GLN A 69 -11.11 4.33 24.42
CA GLN A 69 -11.95 3.90 23.31
C GLN A 69 -13.39 3.62 23.77
N SER A 70 -14.36 3.88 22.89
CA SER A 70 -15.77 3.51 23.15
C SER A 70 -15.94 2.00 23.29
N LEU A 71 -16.80 1.54 24.21
CA LEU A 71 -17.19 0.13 24.31
C LEU A 71 -17.84 -0.38 23.02
N GLU A 72 -18.45 0.51 22.23
CA GLU A 72 -18.99 0.17 20.92
C GLU A 72 -17.90 -0.32 19.96
N PHE A 73 -16.68 0.21 20.04
CA PHE A 73 -15.59 -0.20 19.16
C PHE A 73 -15.15 -1.63 19.45
N THR A 74 -15.15 -2.04 20.72
CA THR A 74 -14.89 -3.43 21.11
C THR A 74 -15.97 -4.37 20.56
N ARG A 75 -17.26 -4.02 20.70
CA ARG A 75 -18.36 -4.80 20.12
C ARG A 75 -18.22 -4.95 18.60
N LEU A 76 -17.94 -3.85 17.89
CA LEU A 76 -17.76 -3.86 16.44
C LEU A 76 -16.53 -4.68 16.02
N HIS A 77 -15.46 -4.67 16.82
CA HIS A 77 -14.30 -5.52 16.58
C HIS A 77 -14.64 -7.00 16.75
N GLU A 78 -15.40 -7.39 17.77
CA GLU A 78 -15.88 -8.77 17.95
C GLU A 78 -16.72 -9.23 16.74
N GLU A 79 -17.64 -8.39 16.25
CA GLU A 79 -18.44 -8.66 15.05
C GLU A 79 -17.58 -8.78 13.78
N TYR A 80 -16.54 -7.95 13.67
CA TYR A 80 -15.57 -8.02 12.58
C TYR A 80 -14.76 -9.33 12.59
N ILE A 81 -14.34 -9.80 13.76
CA ILE A 81 -13.64 -11.08 13.91
C ILE A 81 -14.56 -12.25 13.54
N GLU A 82 -15.81 -12.23 14.00
CA GLU A 82 -16.79 -13.27 13.65
C GLU A 82 -17.03 -13.35 12.12
N MET A 83 -17.06 -12.19 11.45
CA MET A 83 -17.14 -12.15 9.98
C MET A 83 -15.90 -12.79 9.33
N ILE A 84 -14.68 -12.42 9.74
CA ILE A 84 -13.44 -13.03 9.21
C ILE A 84 -13.44 -14.54 9.45
N ASP A 85 -13.81 -14.99 10.66
CA ASP A 85 -13.87 -16.40 10.99
C ASP A 85 -14.84 -17.15 10.07
N THR A 86 -16.00 -16.56 9.77
CA THR A 86 -16.99 -17.12 8.82
C THR A 86 -16.41 -17.22 7.41
N MET A 87 -15.66 -16.21 6.96
CA MET A 87 -14.99 -16.21 5.67
C MET A 87 -13.91 -17.30 5.60
N MET A 88 -13.12 -17.47 6.66
CA MET A 88 -12.11 -18.53 6.78
C MET A 88 -12.72 -19.92 6.80
N GLN A 89 -13.82 -20.13 7.55
CA GLN A 89 -14.57 -21.38 7.56
C GLN A 89 -15.08 -21.73 6.17
N THR A 90 -15.69 -20.75 5.48
CA THR A 90 -16.18 -20.91 4.10
C THR A 90 -15.05 -21.33 3.14
N PHE A 91 -13.85 -20.74 3.29
CA PHE A 91 -12.68 -21.16 2.52
C PHE A 91 -12.29 -22.61 2.83
N CYS A 92 -12.18 -22.97 4.11
CA CYS A 92 -11.78 -24.33 4.54
C CYS A 92 -12.76 -25.39 4.05
N GLU A 93 -14.08 -25.13 4.13
CA GLU A 93 -15.12 -26.01 3.62
C GLU A 93 -14.97 -26.26 2.11
N ARG A 94 -14.65 -25.22 1.32
CA ARG A 94 -14.42 -25.35 -0.12
C ARG A 94 -13.16 -26.15 -0.45
N GLN A 95 -12.14 -26.06 0.39
CA GLN A 95 -10.91 -26.84 0.26
C GLN A 95 -11.04 -28.26 0.82
N GLY A 96 -12.16 -28.58 1.49
CA GLY A 96 -12.38 -29.89 2.11
C GLY A 96 -11.48 -30.15 3.31
N ILE A 97 -11.10 -29.09 4.04
CA ILE A 97 -10.26 -29.15 5.24
C ILE A 97 -10.97 -28.47 6.42
N THR A 98 -10.46 -28.68 7.64
CA THR A 98 -10.87 -27.91 8.82
C THR A 98 -10.02 -26.66 9.01
N VAL A 99 -10.51 -25.72 9.82
CA VAL A 99 -9.75 -24.52 10.20
C VAL A 99 -8.49 -24.91 10.97
N GLU A 100 -8.55 -25.94 11.81
CA GLU A 100 -7.39 -26.47 12.53
C GLU A 100 -6.34 -27.04 11.59
N GLU A 101 -6.73 -27.70 10.49
CA GLU A 101 -5.81 -28.19 9.47
C GLU A 101 -5.12 -27.03 8.74
N LEU A 102 -5.88 -25.98 8.39
CA LEU A 102 -5.31 -24.77 7.81
C LEU A 102 -4.30 -24.12 8.77
N PHE A 103 -4.65 -23.90 10.04
CA PHE A 103 -3.74 -23.31 11.01
C PHE A 103 -2.54 -24.19 11.33
N LYS A 104 -2.71 -25.52 11.31
CA LYS A 104 -1.61 -26.47 11.46
C LYS A 104 -0.63 -26.36 10.29
N GLU A 105 -1.12 -26.33 9.05
CA GLU A 105 -0.28 -26.12 7.86
C GLU A 105 0.46 -24.78 7.97
N ILE A 106 -0.27 -23.72 8.31
CA ILE A 106 0.27 -22.38 8.54
C ILE A 106 1.39 -22.41 9.62
N ALA A 107 1.19 -23.15 10.72
CA ALA A 107 2.15 -23.29 11.82
C ALA A 107 3.37 -24.16 11.46
N GLU A 108 3.19 -25.24 10.70
CA GLU A 108 4.30 -26.10 10.22
C GLU A 108 5.25 -25.32 9.31
N PHE A 109 4.73 -24.31 8.62
CA PHE A 109 5.54 -23.40 7.84
C PHE A 109 6.11 -22.21 8.64
N GLN A 110 5.67 -21.93 9.89
CA GLN A 110 6.21 -20.80 10.69
C GLN A 110 7.72 -20.88 10.92
N ASP A 111 8.30 -22.08 10.94
CA ASP A 111 9.75 -22.23 11.08
C ASP A 111 10.52 -21.94 9.78
N SER A 112 9.82 -21.79 8.65
CA SER A 112 10.42 -21.28 7.42
C SER A 112 10.57 -19.76 7.49
N GLU A 113 11.75 -19.26 7.12
CA GLU A 113 12.05 -17.82 7.01
C GLU A 113 11.00 -17.07 6.15
N THR A 114 10.38 -17.79 5.21
CA THR A 114 9.33 -17.33 4.30
C THR A 114 8.00 -17.04 5.01
N MET A 115 7.61 -17.81 6.02
CA MET A 115 6.26 -17.74 6.63
C MET A 115 6.24 -17.10 8.02
N GLN A 116 7.40 -16.89 8.66
CA GLN A 116 7.50 -16.07 9.89
C GLN A 116 6.88 -14.68 9.75
N SER A 117 6.81 -14.16 8.54
CA SER A 117 6.25 -12.85 8.26
C SER A 117 4.76 -12.90 7.87
N PHE A 118 4.27 -13.98 7.23
CA PHE A 118 2.95 -14.02 6.53
C PHE A 118 1.77 -13.98 7.49
N LEU A 119 1.80 -14.88 8.47
CA LEU A 119 0.85 -14.94 9.57
C LEU A 119 0.72 -13.61 10.29
N PRO A 120 1.80 -12.92 10.73
CA PRO A 120 1.68 -11.62 11.34
C PRO A 120 0.86 -10.61 10.55
N ALA A 121 0.87 -10.66 9.21
CA ALA A 121 0.04 -9.75 8.40
C ALA A 121 -1.44 -10.17 8.39
N VAL A 122 -1.75 -11.47 8.27
CA VAL A 122 -3.13 -11.97 8.39
C VAL A 122 -3.68 -11.72 9.80
N ILE A 123 -2.91 -12.06 10.83
CA ILE A 123 -3.24 -11.81 12.24
C ILE A 123 -3.34 -10.31 12.51
N GLY A 124 -2.48 -9.50 11.88
CA GLY A 124 -2.50 -8.05 11.98
C GLY A 124 -3.84 -7.46 11.57
N ASN A 125 -4.51 -8.02 10.56
CA ASN A 125 -5.87 -7.61 10.18
C ASN A 125 -6.89 -7.88 11.30
N CYS A 126 -6.68 -8.91 12.13
CA CYS A 126 -7.51 -9.22 13.28
C CYS A 126 -7.15 -8.42 14.54
N GLU A 127 -6.05 -7.66 14.55
CA GLU A 127 -5.69 -6.84 15.71
C GLU A 127 -6.59 -5.60 15.83
N TYR A 128 -7.07 -5.33 17.04
CA TYR A 128 -7.95 -4.19 17.32
C TYR A 128 -7.37 -2.85 16.83
N SER A 129 -6.06 -2.63 17.00
CA SER A 129 -5.38 -1.39 16.59
C SER A 129 -5.35 -1.20 15.06
N HIS A 130 -5.25 -2.29 14.31
CA HIS A 130 -5.35 -2.24 12.85
C HIS A 130 -6.81 -2.00 12.45
N PHE A 131 -7.75 -2.78 12.99
CA PHE A 131 -9.19 -2.62 12.78
C PHE A 131 -9.65 -1.18 13.03
N ALA A 132 -9.34 -0.59 14.18
CA ALA A 132 -9.78 0.75 14.54
C ALA A 132 -9.21 1.84 13.60
N ARG A 133 -7.96 1.67 13.11
CA ARG A 133 -7.38 2.56 12.10
C ARG A 133 -8.11 2.44 10.76
N GLN A 134 -8.40 1.22 10.31
CA GLN A 134 -9.15 0.99 9.07
C GLN A 134 -10.56 1.58 9.15
N MET A 135 -11.25 1.41 10.27
CA MET A 135 -12.57 1.99 10.49
C MET A 135 -12.52 3.52 10.51
N LYS A 136 -11.53 4.13 11.16
CA LYS A 136 -11.34 5.58 11.15
C LYS A 136 -11.01 6.12 9.76
N ALA A 137 -10.18 5.42 9.00
CA ALA A 137 -9.87 5.79 7.61
C ALA A 137 -11.15 5.78 6.76
N ALA A 138 -11.93 4.68 6.81
CA ALA A 138 -13.22 4.57 6.12
C ALA A 138 -14.23 5.64 6.58
N ALA A 139 -14.22 6.04 7.85
CA ALA A 139 -15.11 7.07 8.39
C ALA A 139 -14.84 8.48 7.85
N THR A 140 -13.65 8.70 7.30
CA THR A 140 -13.14 9.99 6.79
C THR A 140 -12.82 9.94 5.30
N GLU A 141 -13.25 8.88 4.61
CA GLU A 141 -12.94 8.67 3.19
C GLU A 141 -13.67 9.70 2.32
N ASP A 142 -14.98 9.82 2.47
CA ASP A 142 -15.79 10.80 1.73
C ASP A 142 -15.29 12.24 1.96
N GLU A 143 -14.92 12.59 3.19
CA GLU A 143 -14.40 13.93 3.51
C GLU A 143 -13.06 14.21 2.81
N ALA A 144 -12.18 13.21 2.75
CA ALA A 144 -10.91 13.32 2.05
C ALA A 144 -11.09 13.44 0.53
N PHE A 145 -12.06 12.70 -0.04
CA PHE A 145 -12.41 12.82 -1.46
C PHE A 145 -12.97 14.21 -1.79
N ASP A 146 -13.98 14.67 -1.04
CA ASP A 146 -14.60 15.99 -1.25
C ASP A 146 -13.56 17.12 -1.13
N PHE A 147 -12.66 17.01 -0.14
CA PHE A 147 -11.60 17.98 0.06
C PHE A 147 -10.57 17.97 -1.08
N ALA A 148 -10.08 16.79 -1.48
CA ALA A 148 -9.11 16.68 -2.57
C ALA A 148 -9.68 17.21 -3.90
N GLU A 149 -10.95 16.94 -4.20
CA GLU A 149 -11.64 17.44 -5.38
C GLU A 149 -11.83 18.97 -5.34
N GLN A 150 -12.23 19.52 -4.19
CA GLN A 150 -12.36 20.97 -4.03
C GLN A 150 -11.01 21.69 -4.21
N VAL A 151 -9.96 21.18 -3.55
CA VAL A 151 -8.61 21.77 -3.61
C VAL A 151 -8.01 21.67 -5.01
N GLU A 152 -8.29 20.59 -5.74
CA GLU A 152 -7.89 20.46 -7.14
C GLU A 152 -8.54 21.54 -8.03
N GLN A 153 -9.83 21.83 -7.84
CA GLN A 153 -10.57 22.81 -8.65
C GLN A 153 -10.17 24.27 -8.37
N GLU A 154 -9.75 24.57 -7.14
CA GLU A 154 -9.35 25.91 -6.70
C GLU A 154 -7.86 26.23 -6.99
N ALA A 155 -7.10 25.27 -7.51
CA ALA A 155 -5.66 25.40 -7.68
C ALA A 155 -5.27 26.26 -8.90
N ASP A 156 -4.73 27.45 -8.65
CA ASP A 156 -4.15 28.30 -9.70
C ASP A 156 -2.66 27.97 -10.01
N GLU A 157 -1.99 27.20 -9.14
CA GLU A 157 -0.55 26.87 -9.19
C GLU A 157 -0.29 25.35 -9.09
N PHE A 158 0.99 24.94 -9.00
CA PHE A 158 1.40 23.53 -8.81
C PHE A 158 0.65 22.88 -7.65
N ASN A 159 -0.16 21.87 -7.96
CA ASN A 159 -0.98 21.19 -6.98
C ASN A 159 -1.15 19.71 -7.35
N LEU A 160 -0.72 18.81 -6.47
CA LEU A 160 -0.86 17.36 -6.63
C LEU A 160 -2.19 16.83 -6.08
N SER A 161 -3.06 17.71 -5.57
CA SER A 161 -4.34 17.28 -5.01
C SER A 161 -5.23 16.65 -6.06
N GLY A 162 -5.94 15.60 -5.67
CA GLY A 162 -6.88 14.91 -6.54
C GLY A 162 -7.13 13.48 -6.08
N ILE A 163 -8.05 12.83 -6.79
CA ILE A 163 -8.38 11.42 -6.62
C ILE A 163 -7.85 10.65 -7.83
N TYR A 164 -6.93 9.73 -7.56
CA TYR A 164 -6.23 8.99 -8.57
C TYR A 164 -6.48 7.49 -8.47
N ARG A 165 -6.15 6.78 -9.54
CA ARG A 165 -6.02 5.32 -9.57
C ARG A 165 -4.63 4.93 -10.05
N ALA A 166 -4.13 3.80 -9.56
CA ALA A 166 -2.88 3.25 -10.07
C ALA A 166 -3.02 2.89 -11.55
N ASP A 167 -2.08 3.37 -12.36
CA ASP A 167 -1.90 2.93 -13.73
C ASP A 167 -1.13 1.60 -13.71
N ASN A 168 -1.91 0.52 -13.67
CA ASN A 168 -1.41 -0.85 -13.57
C ASN A 168 -0.55 -1.26 -14.78
N ASP A 169 -0.76 -0.65 -15.94
CA ASP A 169 0.02 -0.95 -17.14
C ASP A 169 1.44 -0.38 -17.06
N SER A 170 1.60 0.69 -16.28
CA SER A 170 2.89 1.34 -16.01
C SER A 170 3.59 0.86 -14.72
N PHE A 171 3.02 -0.12 -14.01
CA PHE A 171 3.54 -0.56 -12.72
C PHE A 171 4.91 -1.24 -12.87
N ASP A 172 5.95 -0.62 -12.31
CA ASP A 172 7.33 -1.11 -12.37
C ASP A 172 7.55 -2.30 -11.42
N ILE A 173 7.10 -3.48 -11.86
CA ILE A 173 7.17 -4.70 -11.07
C ILE A 173 8.60 -5.08 -10.68
N ASN A 174 9.57 -4.79 -11.55
CA ASN A 174 10.97 -5.16 -11.35
C ASN A 174 11.64 -4.26 -10.33
N GLY A 175 11.48 -2.93 -10.49
CA GLY A 175 11.98 -1.97 -9.52
C GLY A 175 11.37 -2.20 -8.15
N TRP A 176 10.06 -2.45 -8.07
CA TRP A 176 9.42 -2.80 -6.80
C TRP A 176 9.94 -4.13 -6.22
N ASN A 177 10.12 -5.18 -7.03
CA ASN A 177 10.67 -6.44 -6.54
C ASN A 177 12.11 -6.27 -6.01
N GLU A 178 12.95 -5.48 -6.69
CA GLU A 178 14.31 -5.17 -6.24
C GLU A 178 14.28 -4.33 -4.96
N TYR A 179 13.46 -3.29 -4.91
CA TYR A 179 13.27 -2.44 -3.73
C TYR A 179 12.87 -3.25 -2.50
N LEU A 180 11.84 -4.08 -2.62
CA LEU A 180 11.38 -4.91 -1.51
C LEU A 180 12.46 -5.94 -1.12
N SER A 181 13.24 -6.45 -2.08
CA SER A 181 14.37 -7.35 -1.81
C SER A 181 15.44 -6.65 -0.97
N ALA A 182 15.80 -5.43 -1.35
CA ALA A 182 16.84 -4.63 -0.70
C ALA A 182 16.45 -4.23 0.72
N THR A 183 15.18 -3.91 0.95
CA THR A 183 14.62 -3.66 2.29
C THR A 183 14.47 -4.92 3.15
N LYS A 184 15.00 -6.06 2.68
CA LYS A 184 14.96 -7.39 3.32
C LYS A 184 13.54 -7.91 3.53
N MET A 185 12.59 -7.47 2.69
CA MET A 185 11.25 -8.01 2.72
C MET A 185 11.29 -9.50 2.32
N PRO A 186 10.75 -10.41 3.16
CA PRO A 186 10.71 -11.82 2.85
C PRO A 186 10.03 -12.05 1.50
N TRP A 187 10.57 -12.98 0.70
CA TRP A 187 10.18 -13.16 -0.70
C TRP A 187 8.67 -13.36 -0.90
N MET A 188 8.00 -14.04 0.03
CA MET A 188 6.54 -14.20 -0.01
C MET A 188 5.80 -12.86 0.00
N PHE A 189 6.18 -11.97 0.91
CA PHE A 189 5.58 -10.63 1.00
C PHE A 189 5.82 -9.82 -0.23
N ARG A 190 6.97 -9.98 -0.86
CA ARG A 190 7.24 -9.29 -2.11
C ARG A 190 6.22 -9.69 -3.15
N LYS A 191 5.95 -10.99 -3.31
CA LYS A 191 4.95 -11.47 -4.27
C LYS A 191 3.52 -11.05 -3.89
N LEU A 192 3.15 -11.16 -2.61
CA LEU A 192 1.84 -10.71 -2.12
C LEU A 192 1.66 -9.20 -2.32
N PHE A 193 2.66 -8.41 -1.95
CA PHE A 193 2.64 -6.96 -2.14
C PHE A 193 2.59 -6.60 -3.62
N LEU A 194 3.42 -7.20 -4.48
CA LEU A 194 3.41 -6.91 -5.92
C LEU A 194 2.05 -7.26 -6.57
N LYS A 195 1.41 -8.34 -6.12
CA LYS A 195 0.06 -8.71 -6.57
C LYS A 195 -0.98 -7.71 -6.04
N ALA A 196 -0.90 -7.34 -4.77
CA ALA A 196 -1.82 -6.40 -4.14
C ALA A 196 -1.60 -4.95 -4.60
N ALA A 197 -0.39 -4.56 -4.99
CA ALA A 197 -0.06 -3.23 -5.49
C ALA A 197 -0.80 -2.92 -6.80
N ARG A 198 -1.03 -3.95 -7.64
CA ARG A 198 -1.90 -3.87 -8.83
C ARG A 198 -3.38 -3.64 -8.50
N THR A 199 -3.75 -3.77 -7.24
CA THR A 199 -5.10 -3.50 -6.75
C THR A 199 -5.20 -2.15 -6.04
N ILE A 200 -4.14 -1.34 -6.06
CA ILE A 200 -4.18 0.00 -5.48
C ILE A 200 -5.25 0.82 -6.19
N LYS A 201 -6.23 1.22 -5.40
CA LYS A 201 -7.38 2.01 -5.81
C LYS A 201 -7.50 3.20 -4.86
N ASP A 202 -8.30 4.17 -5.30
CA ASP A 202 -8.78 5.25 -4.45
C ASP A 202 -7.63 6.01 -3.77
N VAL A 203 -6.64 6.39 -4.58
CA VAL A 203 -5.47 7.13 -4.12
C VAL A 203 -5.87 8.58 -3.95
N VAL A 204 -5.85 9.07 -2.71
CA VAL A 204 -6.15 10.45 -2.38
C VAL A 204 -4.85 11.16 -2.09
N ILE A 205 -4.62 12.25 -2.81
CA ILE A 205 -3.54 13.18 -2.50
C ILE A 205 -4.18 14.50 -2.12
N GLU A 206 -3.78 15.05 -0.98
CA GLU A 206 -4.09 16.43 -0.59
C GLU A 206 -2.77 17.17 -0.45
N HIS A 207 -2.51 18.08 -1.37
CA HIS A 207 -1.33 18.92 -1.39
C HIS A 207 -1.73 20.35 -1.07
N ASN A 208 -1.26 20.87 0.06
CA ASN A 208 -1.47 22.25 0.46
C ASN A 208 -0.12 22.98 0.53
N PRO A 209 0.24 23.74 -0.53
CA PRO A 209 1.49 24.49 -0.57
C PRO A 209 1.59 25.57 0.52
N GLU A 210 0.47 26.22 0.89
CA GLU A 210 0.46 27.29 1.88
C GLU A 210 0.73 26.78 3.30
N GLN A 211 0.19 25.60 3.62
CA GLN A 211 0.41 24.94 4.91
C GLN A 211 1.63 24.00 4.89
N GLU A 212 2.36 23.95 3.77
CA GLU A 212 3.55 23.12 3.57
C GLU A 212 3.30 21.65 3.97
N PHE A 213 2.22 21.02 3.47
CA PHE A 213 2.00 19.59 3.72
C PHE A 213 1.47 18.82 2.50
N LEU A 214 1.72 17.51 2.51
CA LEU A 214 1.17 16.51 1.60
C LEU A 214 0.54 15.39 2.42
N PHE A 215 -0.76 15.17 2.26
CA PHE A 215 -1.43 13.95 2.70
C PHE A 215 -1.51 12.97 1.52
N PHE A 216 -1.14 11.73 1.76
CA PHE A 216 -1.14 10.66 0.79
C PHE A 216 -1.81 9.44 1.40
N ARG A 217 -3.01 9.13 0.90
CA ARG A 217 -3.81 7.97 1.29
C ARG A 217 -3.95 7.05 0.10
N PHE A 218 -3.76 5.76 0.33
CA PHE A 218 -4.02 4.73 -0.68
C PHE A 218 -4.52 3.47 -0.01
N ARG A 219 -5.37 2.71 -0.72
CA ARG A 219 -5.83 1.40 -0.29
C ARG A 219 -5.14 0.32 -1.09
N VAL A 220 -4.69 -0.73 -0.41
CA VAL A 220 -4.20 -1.96 -1.02
C VAL A 220 -5.14 -3.08 -0.56
N ASN A 221 -5.64 -3.92 -1.46
CA ASN A 221 -6.44 -5.08 -1.04
C ASN A 221 -5.65 -5.88 0.00
N PHE A 222 -6.36 -6.47 0.96
CA PHE A 222 -5.80 -7.24 2.07
C PHE A 222 -4.97 -6.46 3.12
N PHE A 223 -4.26 -5.39 2.74
CA PHE A 223 -3.50 -4.56 3.68
C PHE A 223 -4.28 -3.33 4.18
N GLY A 224 -5.43 -3.05 3.57
CA GLY A 224 -6.31 -1.95 3.92
C GLY A 224 -5.77 -0.59 3.46
N THR A 225 -6.23 0.46 4.12
CA THR A 225 -5.86 1.84 3.87
C THR A 225 -4.59 2.21 4.62
N SER A 226 -3.69 2.90 3.92
CA SER A 226 -2.48 3.50 4.45
C SER A 226 -2.56 5.01 4.31
N ASP A 227 -2.44 5.72 5.43
CA ASP A 227 -2.42 7.18 5.50
C ASP A 227 -1.00 7.67 5.83
N GLN A 228 -0.51 8.62 5.05
CA GLN A 228 0.81 9.24 5.24
C GLN A 228 0.67 10.76 5.18
N THR A 229 1.24 11.45 6.17
CA THR A 229 1.29 12.92 6.18
C THR A 229 2.73 13.39 6.20
N TYR A 230 3.08 14.24 5.25
CA TYR A 230 4.40 14.80 5.09
C TYR A 230 4.37 16.32 5.28
N ILE A 231 5.30 16.84 6.07
CA ILE A 231 5.52 18.28 6.23
C ILE A 231 6.65 18.71 5.28
N LEU A 232 6.39 19.72 4.46
CA LEU A 232 7.18 20.14 3.29
C LEU A 232 8.01 21.42 3.52
N ASP A 233 8.26 21.78 4.77
CA ASP A 233 8.93 23.03 5.16
C ASP A 233 10.47 22.98 5.07
N GLY A 234 11.02 21.90 4.51
CA GLY A 234 12.46 21.67 4.39
C GLY A 234 13.18 21.40 5.72
N LYS A 235 12.47 21.35 6.86
CA LYS A 235 13.11 21.15 8.17
C LYS A 235 13.08 19.67 8.58
N PRO A 236 14.21 19.14 9.09
CA PRO A 236 14.28 17.77 9.57
C PRO A 236 13.39 17.56 10.82
N ARG A 237 12.62 16.47 10.84
CA ARG A 237 11.77 16.07 11.97
C ARG A 237 12.05 14.65 12.42
N ASN A 238 12.18 14.47 13.72
CA ASN A 238 12.27 13.15 14.31
C ASN A 238 10.89 12.49 14.35
N VAL A 239 10.80 11.27 13.82
CA VAL A 239 9.64 10.40 13.99
C VAL A 239 9.78 9.69 15.32
N THR A 240 8.81 9.91 16.22
CA THR A 240 8.72 9.24 17.51
C THR A 240 7.96 7.93 17.39
N GLY A 241 8.29 6.92 18.21
CA GLY A 241 7.56 5.64 18.26
C GLY A 241 8.29 4.46 17.62
N SER A 242 9.36 4.70 16.89
CA SER A 242 10.25 3.66 16.37
C SER A 242 11.42 3.38 17.32
N LYS A 243 11.92 2.13 17.33
CA LYS A 243 13.06 1.72 18.18
C LYS A 243 14.36 2.47 17.86
N LYS A 244 14.51 2.91 16.61
CA LYS A 244 15.60 3.76 16.13
C LYS A 244 14.95 5.07 15.68
N PRO A 245 15.40 6.27 16.08
CA PRO A 245 14.83 7.53 15.61
C PRO A 245 15.12 7.72 14.12
N TRP A 246 14.14 8.18 13.34
CA TRP A 246 14.30 8.51 11.91
C TRP A 246 14.04 9.99 11.75
N VAL A 247 14.73 10.60 10.80
CA VAL A 247 14.55 11.99 10.40
C VAL A 247 13.82 12.01 9.06
N ILE A 248 12.69 12.70 9.02
CA ILE A 248 11.96 13.00 7.77
C ILE A 248 12.20 14.47 7.43
N THR A 249 12.54 14.72 6.17
CA THR A 249 12.62 16.07 5.59
C THR A 249 11.81 16.11 4.31
N GLY A 250 10.70 16.85 4.30
CA GLY A 250 9.91 17.10 3.11
C GLY A 250 10.21 18.46 2.50
N SER A 251 10.09 18.60 1.18
CA SER A 251 10.25 19.87 0.46
C SER A 251 9.38 19.88 -0.80
N ALA A 252 8.81 21.02 -1.12
CA ALA A 252 8.12 21.26 -2.38
C ALA A 252 8.98 22.14 -3.31
N TYR A 253 8.96 21.83 -4.60
CA TYR A 253 9.66 22.54 -5.67
C TYR A 253 8.66 22.90 -6.78
N PRO A 254 7.87 23.98 -6.61
CA PRO A 254 6.81 24.35 -7.55
C PRO A 254 7.32 24.56 -8.99
N GLU A 255 8.54 25.06 -9.16
CA GLU A 255 9.14 25.29 -10.48
C GLU A 255 9.45 24.00 -11.24
N ARG A 256 9.55 22.87 -10.51
CA ARG A 256 9.76 21.52 -11.07
C ARG A 256 8.50 20.67 -11.01
N LYS A 257 7.41 21.23 -10.46
CA LYS A 257 6.20 20.51 -10.12
C LYS A 257 6.47 19.22 -9.33
N GLU A 258 7.33 19.32 -8.32
CA GLU A 258 7.83 18.18 -7.58
C GLU A 258 7.65 18.38 -6.06
N VAL A 259 7.25 17.32 -5.35
CA VAL A 259 7.39 17.19 -3.89
C VAL A 259 8.38 16.07 -3.61
N SER A 260 9.34 16.30 -2.72
CA SER A 260 10.34 15.31 -2.31
C SER A 260 10.34 15.13 -0.80
N VAL A 261 10.32 13.88 -0.35
CA VAL A 261 10.39 13.50 1.07
C VAL A 261 11.53 12.53 1.26
N ARG A 262 12.53 12.94 2.03
CA ARG A 262 13.67 12.10 2.41
C ARG A 262 13.48 11.55 3.81
N MET A 263 13.75 10.26 4.00
CA MET A 263 13.71 9.59 5.31
C MET A 263 15.06 8.91 5.60
N ASP A 264 15.70 9.26 6.72
CA ASP A 264 17.06 8.85 7.07
C ASP A 264 17.23 8.63 8.59
N PRO A 265 17.82 7.52 9.07
CA PRO A 265 18.20 6.34 8.29
C PRO A 265 17.00 5.45 8.01
N HIS A 266 17.01 4.76 6.87
CA HIS A 266 16.04 3.73 6.58
C HIS A 266 16.27 2.52 7.52
N PRO A 267 15.24 2.04 8.24
CA PRO A 267 15.42 1.05 9.31
C PRO A 267 16.04 -0.28 8.86
N SER A 268 15.86 -0.63 7.57
CA SER A 268 16.39 -1.86 6.97
C SER A 268 17.75 -1.74 6.28
N LEU A 269 18.33 -0.53 6.11
CA LEU A 269 19.51 -0.30 5.26
C LEU A 269 20.81 0.04 6.00
N GLY A 270 20.88 -0.20 7.31
CA GLY A 270 22.09 0.11 8.08
C GLY A 270 22.35 1.61 8.22
N GLU A 271 23.60 1.98 8.51
CA GLU A 271 24.01 3.37 8.71
C GLU A 271 24.19 4.08 7.36
N GLY A 272 23.59 5.27 7.22
CA GLY A 272 23.68 6.08 6.00
C GLY A 272 22.73 5.68 4.86
N GLY A 273 22.01 4.57 4.99
CA GLY A 273 20.97 4.19 4.05
C GLY A 273 19.71 5.04 4.22
N PHE A 274 19.09 5.46 3.13
CA PHE A 274 17.92 6.35 3.15
C PHE A 274 16.95 6.02 2.02
N ILE A 275 15.74 6.56 2.14
CA ILE A 275 14.73 6.53 1.07
C ILE A 275 14.29 7.96 0.72
N ILE A 276 14.01 8.18 -0.55
CA ILE A 276 13.38 9.39 -1.06
C ILE A 276 12.07 9.00 -1.74
N HIS A 277 10.96 9.58 -1.28
CA HIS A 277 9.70 9.58 -2.00
C HIS A 277 9.63 10.86 -2.82
N LYS A 278 9.36 10.74 -4.11
CA LYS A 278 9.17 11.88 -5.00
C LYS A 278 7.81 11.79 -5.65
N PHE A 279 7.06 12.90 -5.62
CA PHE A 279 5.77 13.04 -6.26
C PHE A 279 5.89 14.14 -7.31
N THR A 280 5.63 13.80 -8.57
CA THR A 280 5.76 14.73 -9.70
C THR A 280 4.43 14.84 -10.44
N GLU A 281 4.02 16.06 -10.76
CA GLU A 281 2.87 16.30 -11.65
C GLU A 281 3.31 16.10 -13.10
N ASP A 282 2.58 15.26 -13.82
CA ASP A 282 2.76 14.95 -15.24
C ASP A 282 1.40 14.97 -15.95
N VAL A 283 1.39 14.87 -17.27
CA VAL A 283 0.17 14.70 -18.07
C VAL A 283 0.34 13.49 -19.00
N ASP A 284 -0.72 12.70 -19.16
CA ASP A 284 -0.67 11.57 -20.10
C ASP A 284 -1.08 11.97 -21.53
N GLU A 285 -1.13 10.98 -22.42
CA GLU A 285 -1.47 11.18 -23.84
C GLU A 285 -2.91 11.70 -24.05
N GLU A 286 -3.79 11.57 -23.05
CA GLU A 286 -5.17 12.06 -23.07
C GLU A 286 -5.32 13.42 -22.36
N ASP A 287 -4.21 14.09 -22.03
CA ASP A 287 -4.18 15.35 -21.28
C ASP A 287 -4.81 15.22 -19.87
N ARG A 288 -4.81 14.01 -19.31
CA ARG A 288 -5.25 13.77 -17.93
C ARG A 288 -4.08 14.05 -17.00
N LYS A 289 -4.40 14.57 -15.82
CA LYS A 289 -3.42 14.81 -14.77
C LYS A 289 -2.89 13.48 -14.24
N VAL A 290 -1.57 13.39 -14.13
CA VAL A 290 -0.85 12.23 -13.61
C VAL A 290 -0.04 12.68 -12.40
N CYS A 291 -0.08 11.90 -11.33
CA CYS A 291 0.91 11.98 -10.25
C CYS A 291 1.86 10.79 -10.39
N VAL A 292 3.14 11.05 -10.63
CA VAL A 292 4.18 10.02 -10.64
C VAL A 292 4.78 9.93 -9.24
N TRP A 293 4.62 8.78 -8.58
CA TRP A 293 5.25 8.48 -7.32
C TRP A 293 6.49 7.59 -7.54
N GLU A 294 7.66 8.16 -7.28
CA GLU A 294 8.95 7.47 -7.35
C GLU A 294 9.47 7.23 -5.94
N GLN A 295 9.98 6.03 -5.69
CA GLN A 295 10.72 5.70 -4.48
C GLN A 295 12.16 5.33 -4.83
N GLN A 296 13.10 6.15 -4.37
CA GLN A 296 14.52 5.91 -4.50
C GLN A 296 15.10 5.42 -3.17
N LEU A 297 15.65 4.22 -3.19
CA LEU A 297 16.29 3.56 -2.07
C LEU A 297 17.81 3.55 -2.28
N VAL A 298 18.55 4.20 -1.37
CA VAL A 298 20.01 4.25 -1.42
C VAL A 298 20.58 3.40 -0.30
N ASP A 299 21.24 2.31 -0.68
CA ASP A 299 21.89 1.34 0.21
C ASP A 299 23.42 1.47 0.07
N PRO A 300 24.09 2.24 0.96
CA PRO A 300 25.52 2.48 0.87
C PRO A 300 26.35 1.23 1.19
N GLU A 301 25.81 0.26 1.93
CA GLU A 301 26.54 -0.97 2.27
C GLU A 301 26.72 -1.87 1.03
N ASN A 302 25.75 -1.84 0.12
CA ASN A 302 25.74 -2.66 -1.09
C ASN A 302 26.06 -1.85 -2.37
N ASP A 303 26.37 -0.56 -2.26
CA ASP A 303 26.56 0.38 -3.39
C ASP A 303 25.39 0.30 -4.39
N LYS A 304 24.17 0.26 -3.85
CA LYS A 304 22.94 0.14 -4.62
C LYS A 304 22.12 1.42 -4.55
N ASP A 305 21.66 1.85 -5.71
CA ASP A 305 20.67 2.90 -5.87
C ASP A 305 19.49 2.32 -6.66
N ILE A 306 18.41 1.99 -5.96
CA ILE A 306 17.25 1.31 -6.53
C ILE A 306 16.12 2.31 -6.62
N VAL A 307 15.63 2.54 -7.84
CA VAL A 307 14.47 3.38 -8.11
C VAL A 307 13.33 2.49 -8.52
N ASN A 308 12.15 2.72 -7.96
CA ASN A 308 10.90 2.14 -8.43
C ASN A 308 9.86 3.24 -8.59
N THR A 309 8.90 3.01 -9.49
CA THR A 309 7.92 4.02 -9.86
C THR A 309 6.52 3.45 -9.92
N MET A 310 5.55 4.25 -9.51
CA MET A 310 4.12 4.01 -9.68
C MET A 310 3.49 5.27 -10.26
N ARG A 311 2.72 5.15 -11.35
CA ARG A 311 1.96 6.27 -11.91
C ARG A 311 0.52 6.20 -11.40
N PHE A 312 -0.01 7.35 -11.05
CA PHE A 312 -1.38 7.53 -10.61
C PHE A 312 -2.08 8.48 -11.57
N VAL A 313 -3.21 8.07 -12.13
CA VAL A 313 -3.94 8.84 -13.16
C VAL A 313 -5.28 9.27 -12.58
N THR A 314 -5.68 10.52 -12.80
CA THR A 314 -7.00 11.01 -12.39
C THR A 314 -8.10 10.30 -13.16
N ASP A 315 -9.18 9.92 -12.48
CA ASP A 315 -10.35 9.36 -13.14
C ASP A 315 -11.17 10.48 -13.79
N SER A 316 -10.85 10.82 -15.03
CA SER A 316 -11.54 11.90 -15.77
C SER A 316 -12.93 11.50 -16.29
N GLY A 317 -13.47 10.31 -15.94
CA GLY A 317 -14.65 9.76 -16.60
C GLY A 317 -15.69 9.03 -15.73
N SER A 318 -15.43 8.72 -14.46
CA SER A 318 -16.38 7.92 -13.65
C SER A 318 -17.39 8.74 -12.83
N GLU A 319 -18.19 9.60 -13.47
CA GLU A 319 -19.42 10.13 -12.83
C GLU A 319 -20.45 9.02 -12.50
N LYS A 320 -20.23 7.76 -12.89
CA LYS A 320 -21.26 6.70 -12.89
C LYS A 320 -21.06 5.54 -11.90
N GLY A 321 -20.04 5.57 -11.04
CA GLY A 321 -19.66 4.41 -10.22
C GLY A 321 -19.82 4.52 -8.71
N ARG A 322 -19.91 5.73 -8.13
CA ARG A 322 -19.91 5.92 -6.67
C ARG A 322 -21.32 5.74 -6.08
N LYS A 323 -21.72 4.49 -5.82
CA LYS A 323 -22.89 4.13 -5.01
C LYS A 323 -22.64 2.89 -4.17
#